data_AF-A0A4Q0ARU9-F1
#
_entry.id   AF-A0A4Q0ARU9-F1
#
_cell.length_a   1.000
_cell.length_b   1.000
_cell.length_c   1.000
_cell.angle_alpha   90.00
_cell.angle_beta   90.00
_cell.angle_gamma   90.00
#
_symmetry.space_group_name_H-M   'P 1'
#
loop_
_entity.id
_entity.type
_entity.pdbx_description
1 polymer ?
#
loop_
_entity_poly.entity_id
_entity_poly.type
_entity_poly.pdbx_seq_one_letter_code
_entity_poly.pdbx_strand_id
1 'polypeptide(L)'
;MDNYPQYARYVYDAAHRRGLLIDRTVILERQMDEYISHRFCSDEDARIDLLSLIISSRRMTAKDKVEVLLALLKKHDAEFYKTHTGIKTTFETILATRNMYAHQMLDTRTETVNAYDGNIITFLNLSNPNDFVTHSKKELEEVMEKITKLTNLLNMLNQSRKQQ
;
A
#
# COMPACT_ATOMS: atom_id res chain seq x y z
N MET A 1 -35.32 -9.50 1.18
CA MET A 1 -33.87 -9.75 0.97
C MET A 1 -33.52 -10.95 1.80
N ASP A 2 -33.64 -12.15 1.25
CA ASP A 2 -33.63 -13.39 2.05
C ASP A 2 -32.22 -13.84 2.48
N ASN A 3 -31.19 -13.05 2.19
CA ASN A 3 -29.81 -13.35 2.58
C ASN A 3 -29.07 -12.15 3.22
N TYR A 4 -29.81 -11.30 3.95
CA TYR A 4 -29.26 -10.12 4.63
C TYR A 4 -28.03 -10.41 5.53
N PRO A 5 -27.98 -11.52 6.30
CA PRO A 5 -26.80 -11.85 7.10
C PRO A 5 -25.54 -12.08 6.25
N GLN A 6 -25.68 -12.77 5.11
CA GLN A 6 -24.59 -13.06 4.19
C GLN A 6 -24.12 -11.80 3.47
N TYR A 7 -25.05 -10.95 3.02
CA TYR A 7 -24.74 -9.65 2.44
C TYR A 7 -23.95 -8.77 3.41
N ALA A 8 -24.43 -8.64 4.65
CA ALA A 8 -23.77 -7.84 5.68
C ALA A 8 -22.36 -8.35 5.96
N ARG A 9 -22.17 -9.67 6.08
CA ARG A 9 -20.85 -10.29 6.27
C ARG A 9 -19.91 -10.01 5.09
N TYR A 10 -20.39 -10.15 3.85
CA TYR A 10 -19.59 -9.90 2.65
C TYR A 10 -19.11 -8.44 2.57
N VAL A 11 -20.03 -7.49 2.77
CA VAL A 11 -19.70 -6.06 2.75
C VAL A 11 -18.76 -5.69 3.88
N TYR A 12 -18.99 -6.21 5.09
CA TYR A 12 -18.12 -5.99 6.24
C TYR A 12 -16.70 -6.50 5.97
N ASP A 13 -16.54 -7.73 5.49
CA ASP A 13 -15.22 -8.31 5.23
C ASP A 13 -14.49 -7.54 4.13
N ALA A 14 -15.20 -7.09 3.09
CA ALA A 14 -14.62 -6.26 2.04
C ALA A 14 -14.16 -4.89 2.57
N ALA A 15 -14.99 -4.23 3.38
CA ALA A 15 -14.63 -2.96 4.02
C ALA A 15 -13.43 -3.13 4.97
N HIS A 16 -13.43 -4.19 5.78
CA HIS A 16 -12.35 -4.49 6.71
C HIS A 16 -11.00 -4.73 6.00
N ARG A 17 -11.00 -5.54 4.95
CA ARG A 17 -9.81 -5.81 4.14
C ARG A 17 -9.27 -4.56 3.44
N ARG A 18 -10.16 -3.72 2.91
CA ARG A 18 -9.80 -2.39 2.37
C ARG A 18 -9.12 -1.52 3.42
N GLY A 19 -9.72 -1.41 4.61
CA GLY A 19 -9.18 -0.62 5.72
C GLY A 19 -7.77 -1.09 6.11
N LEU A 20 -7.60 -2.40 6.34
CA LEU A 20 -6.30 -2.99 6.69
C LEU A 20 -5.20 -2.66 5.68
N LEU A 21 -5.49 -2.79 4.38
CA LEU A 21 -4.52 -2.52 3.32
C LEU A 21 -4.14 -1.03 3.25
N ILE A 22 -5.13 -0.15 3.34
CA ILE A 22 -4.92 1.31 3.32
C ILE A 22 -4.07 1.73 4.52
N ASP A 23 -4.45 1.33 5.73
CA ASP A 23 -3.75 1.71 6.97
C ASP A 23 -2.29 1.28 6.95
N ARG A 24 -2.02 0.05 6.47
CA ARG A 24 -0.66 -0.48 6.42
C ARG A 24 0.18 0.17 5.33
N THR A 25 -0.43 0.52 4.21
CA THR A 25 0.24 1.28 3.15
C THR A 25 0.61 2.69 3.65
N VAL A 26 -0.26 3.35 4.43
CA VAL A 26 0.04 4.66 5.04
C VAL A 26 1.26 4.59 5.97
N ILE A 27 1.41 3.53 6.76
CA ILE A 27 2.59 3.34 7.62
C ILE A 27 3.86 3.19 6.78
N LEU A 28 3.80 2.40 5.70
CA LEU A 28 4.92 2.25 4.76
C LEU A 28 5.28 3.60 4.12
N GLU A 29 4.28 4.34 3.63
CA GLU A 29 4.48 5.69 3.07
C GLU A 29 5.16 6.63 4.05
N ARG A 30 4.77 6.60 5.33
CA ARG A 30 5.43 7.41 6.35
C ARG A 30 6.91 7.06 6.52
N GLN A 31 7.29 5.79 6.41
CA GLN A 31 8.71 5.39 6.45
C GLN A 31 9.49 5.87 5.23
N MET A 32 8.85 5.90 4.05
CA MET A 32 9.44 6.48 2.84
C MET A 32 9.64 7.99 3.00
N ASP A 33 8.60 8.69 3.46
CA ASP A 33 8.61 10.13 3.71
C ASP A 33 9.73 10.52 4.68
N GLU A 34 9.87 9.76 5.76
CA GLU A 34 10.94 9.94 6.74
C GLU A 34 12.32 9.74 6.12
N TYR A 35 12.53 8.67 5.35
CA TYR A 35 13.80 8.41 4.67
C TYR A 35 14.17 9.51 3.68
N ILE A 36 13.22 9.92 2.83
CA ILE A 36 13.43 10.96 1.81
C ILE A 36 13.77 12.29 2.48
N SER A 37 12.99 12.69 3.49
CA SER A 37 13.12 14.00 4.12
C SER A 37 14.42 14.16 4.90
N HIS A 38 14.87 13.14 5.64
CA HIS A 38 16.19 13.14 6.31
C HIS A 38 17.36 13.30 5.35
N ARG A 39 17.19 12.95 4.07
CA ARG A 39 18.28 13.10 3.09
C ARG A 39 18.53 14.55 2.71
N PHE A 40 17.49 15.39 2.72
CA PHE A 40 17.54 16.77 2.25
C PHE A 40 17.55 17.79 3.39
N CYS A 41 17.00 17.44 4.55
CA CYS A 41 16.89 18.34 5.70
C CYS A 41 17.45 17.66 6.95
N SER A 42 18.52 18.21 7.51
CA SER A 42 19.05 17.83 8.82
C SER A 42 18.28 18.48 9.97
N ASP A 43 17.80 19.70 9.75
CA ASP A 43 16.96 20.44 10.69
C ASP A 43 15.54 19.89 10.76
N GLU A 44 14.97 19.83 11.95
CA GLU A 44 13.65 19.24 12.18
C GLU A 44 12.51 20.10 11.64
N ASP A 45 12.58 21.42 11.82
CA ASP A 45 11.54 22.34 11.34
C ASP A 45 11.53 22.37 9.80
N ALA A 46 12.69 22.48 9.17
CA ALA A 46 12.81 22.39 7.71
C ALA A 46 12.31 21.04 7.15
N ARG A 47 12.48 19.96 7.92
CA ARG A 47 11.99 18.63 7.55
C ARG A 47 10.46 18.57 7.62
N ILE A 48 9.86 19.15 8.67
CA ILE A 48 8.39 19.25 8.81
C ILE A 48 7.80 20.08 7.67
N ASP A 49 8.45 21.17 7.28
CA ASP A 49 8.03 21.99 6.14
C ASP A 49 8.11 21.23 4.82
N LEU A 50 9.23 20.55 4.54
CA LEU A 50 9.38 19.71 3.34
C LEU A 50 8.30 18.61 3.29
N LEU A 51 8.06 17.95 4.43
CA LEU A 51 7.05 16.90 4.56
C LEU A 51 5.66 17.47 4.26
N SER A 52 5.26 18.54 4.93
CA SER A 52 3.91 19.09 4.82
C SER A 52 3.64 19.76 3.46
N LEU A 53 4.61 20.46 2.89
CA LEU A 53 4.42 21.26 1.68
C LEU A 53 4.58 20.48 0.38
N ILE A 54 5.41 19.44 0.38
CA ILE A 54 5.78 18.70 -0.83
C ILE A 54 5.40 17.23 -0.69
N ILE A 55 6.04 16.52 0.25
CA ILE A 55 6.05 15.05 0.28
C ILE A 55 4.68 14.47 0.66
N SER A 56 4.06 14.97 1.72
CA SER A 56 2.74 14.54 2.21
C SER A 56 1.59 15.38 1.63
N SER A 57 1.89 16.25 0.66
CA SER A 57 0.90 17.09 -0.02
C SER A 57 0.29 16.38 -1.24
N ARG A 58 -0.76 16.97 -1.84
CA ARG A 58 -1.32 16.50 -3.12
C ARG A 58 -0.36 16.58 -4.31
N ARG A 59 0.83 17.19 -4.13
CA ARG A 59 1.83 17.37 -5.19
C ARG A 59 2.66 16.11 -5.45
N MET A 60 2.63 15.13 -4.54
CA MET A 60 3.41 13.90 -4.66
C MET A 60 2.54 12.68 -4.40
N THR A 61 2.36 11.84 -5.41
CA THR A 61 1.62 10.57 -5.27
C THR A 61 2.51 9.50 -4.65
N ALA A 62 1.92 8.46 -4.05
CA ALA A 62 2.68 7.34 -3.50
C ALA A 62 3.66 6.71 -4.51
N LYS A 63 3.31 6.70 -5.80
CA LYS A 63 4.20 6.25 -6.88
C LYS A 63 5.42 7.16 -7.02
N ASP A 64 5.22 8.47 -7.03
CA ASP A 64 6.31 9.45 -7.11
C ASP A 64 7.27 9.29 -5.92
N LYS A 65 6.73 9.03 -4.72
CA LYS A 65 7.54 8.74 -3.52
C LYS A 65 8.43 7.51 -3.71
N VAL A 66 7.89 6.43 -4.27
CA VAL A 66 8.65 5.22 -4.56
C VAL A 66 9.77 5.50 -5.55
N GLU A 67 9.51 6.26 -6.62
CA GLU A 67 10.53 6.60 -7.60
C GLU A 67 11.67 7.42 -6.99
N VAL A 68 11.35 8.43 -6.18
CA VAL A 68 12.34 9.23 -5.45
C VAL A 68 13.13 8.34 -4.48
N LEU A 69 12.45 7.52 -3.67
CA LEU A 69 13.08 6.60 -2.73
C LEU A 69 14.07 5.66 -3.43
N LEU A 70 13.66 5.01 -4.52
CA LEU A 70 14.51 4.07 -5.26
C LEU A 70 15.73 4.77 -5.87
N ALA A 71 15.57 6.01 -6.37
CA ALA A 71 16.68 6.80 -6.87
C ALA A 71 17.69 7.14 -5.75
N LEU A 72 17.19 7.51 -4.57
CA LEU A 72 18.03 7.78 -3.40
C LEU A 72 18.74 6.53 -2.90
N LEU A 73 18.04 5.39 -2.75
CA LEU A 73 18.63 4.12 -2.34
C LEU A 73 19.73 3.68 -3.32
N LYS A 74 19.47 3.77 -4.63
CA LYS A 74 20.47 3.41 -5.65
C LYS A 74 21.72 4.29 -5.58
N LYS A 75 21.57 5.57 -5.23
CA LYS A 75 22.67 6.55 -5.18
C LYS A 75 23.42 6.55 -3.86
N HIS A 76 22.74 6.37 -2.74
CA HIS A 76 23.26 6.60 -1.39
C HIS A 76 23.34 5.34 -0.53
N ASP A 77 22.56 4.31 -0.83
CA ASP A 77 22.54 3.02 -0.10
C ASP A 77 22.64 1.87 -1.11
N ALA A 78 23.59 1.98 -2.05
CA ALA A 78 23.69 1.11 -3.20
C ALA A 78 23.82 -0.37 -2.82
N GLU A 79 24.48 -0.69 -1.70
CA GLU A 79 24.61 -2.05 -1.20
C GLU A 79 23.25 -2.59 -0.75
N PHE A 80 22.51 -1.83 0.06
CA PHE A 80 21.15 -2.19 0.45
C PHE A 80 20.26 -2.43 -0.76
N TYR A 81 20.33 -1.54 -1.77
CA TYR A 81 19.55 -1.67 -3.01
C TYR A 81 19.91 -2.95 -3.79
N LYS A 82 21.20 -3.32 -3.84
CA LYS A 82 21.66 -4.55 -4.49
C LYS A 82 21.26 -5.81 -3.72
N THR A 83 21.32 -5.80 -2.39
CA THR A 83 20.93 -6.96 -1.57
C THR A 83 19.43 -7.25 -1.70
N HIS A 84 18.61 -6.21 -1.85
CA HIS A 84 17.15 -6.32 -1.96
C HIS A 84 16.68 -6.23 -3.42
N THR A 85 17.22 -7.11 -4.27
CA THR A 85 16.77 -7.23 -5.66
C THR A 85 15.25 -7.47 -5.70
N GLY A 86 14.53 -6.70 -6.51
CA GLY A 86 13.06 -6.77 -6.56
C GLY A 86 12.29 -5.86 -5.59
N ILE A 87 12.98 -5.00 -4.83
CA ILE A 87 12.32 -3.99 -3.99
C ILE A 87 11.35 -3.11 -4.81
N LYS A 88 11.74 -2.74 -6.05
CA LYS A 88 10.88 -2.00 -6.98
C LYS A 88 9.59 -2.75 -7.29
N THR A 89 9.70 -4.00 -7.73
CA THR A 89 8.54 -4.85 -8.06
C THR A 89 7.63 -5.08 -6.85
N THR A 90 8.23 -5.16 -5.66
CA THR A 90 7.46 -5.27 -4.40
C THR A 90 6.61 -4.01 -4.17
N PHE A 91 7.19 -2.81 -4.32
CA PHE A 91 6.42 -1.56 -4.24
C PHE A 91 5.31 -1.48 -5.30
N GLU A 92 5.62 -1.82 -6.56
CA GLU A 92 4.64 -1.82 -7.65
C GLU A 92 3.45 -2.75 -7.34
N THR A 93 3.73 -3.94 -6.80
CA THR A 93 2.68 -4.90 -6.38
C THR A 93 1.81 -4.32 -5.27
N ILE A 94 2.41 -3.68 -4.26
CA ILE A 94 1.69 -3.06 -3.14
C ILE A 94 0.79 -1.93 -3.65
N LEU A 95 1.33 -1.02 -4.45
CA LEU A 95 0.59 0.13 -4.98
C LEU A 95 -0.55 -0.30 -5.91
N ALA A 96 -0.32 -1.29 -6.78
CA ALA A 96 -1.34 -1.84 -7.65
C ALA A 96 -2.50 -2.44 -6.83
N THR A 97 -2.17 -3.26 -5.81
CA THR A 97 -3.17 -3.88 -4.92
C THR A 97 -3.95 -2.81 -4.15
N ARG A 98 -3.25 -1.83 -3.55
CA ARG A 98 -3.89 -0.73 -2.80
C ARG A 98 -4.83 0.07 -3.69
N ASN A 99 -4.41 0.43 -4.89
CA ASN A 99 -5.23 1.21 -5.82
C ASN A 99 -6.47 0.45 -6.25
N MET A 100 -6.33 -0.84 -6.52
CA MET A 100 -7.46 -1.69 -6.84
C MET A 100 -8.47 -1.75 -5.69
N TYR A 101 -8.03 -2.07 -4.46
CA TYR A 101 -8.91 -2.09 -3.28
C TYR A 101 -9.58 -0.72 -3.02
N ALA A 102 -8.89 0.38 -3.28
CA ALA A 102 -9.38 1.73 -3.02
C ALA A 102 -10.37 2.25 -4.09
N HIS A 103 -10.24 1.81 -5.34
CA HIS A 103 -10.96 2.42 -6.47
C HIS A 103 -11.96 1.49 -7.16
N GLN A 104 -11.85 0.17 -7.03
CA GLN A 104 -12.82 -0.72 -7.64
C GLN A 104 -14.11 -0.84 -6.83
N MET A 105 -15.24 -1.03 -7.50
CA MET A 105 -16.54 -1.21 -6.84
C MET A 105 -16.70 -2.66 -6.39
N LEU A 106 -17.28 -2.88 -5.20
CA LEU A 106 -17.59 -4.23 -4.73
C LEU A 106 -18.74 -4.82 -5.56
N ASP A 107 -18.62 -6.06 -5.99
CA ASP A 107 -19.70 -6.75 -6.69
C ASP A 107 -20.75 -7.27 -5.70
N THR A 108 -21.87 -6.56 -5.59
CA THR A 108 -22.96 -6.86 -4.65
C THR A 108 -24.12 -7.63 -5.28
N ARG A 109 -23.94 -8.22 -6.47
CA ARG A 109 -24.98 -9.06 -7.10
C ARG A 109 -25.26 -10.29 -6.24
N THR A 110 -26.51 -10.77 -6.30
CA THR A 110 -27.01 -11.83 -5.41
C THR A 110 -26.21 -13.12 -5.55
N GLU A 111 -25.80 -13.49 -6.77
CA GLU A 111 -25.02 -14.69 -7.05
C GLU A 111 -23.65 -14.64 -6.35
N THR A 112 -22.97 -13.50 -6.44
CA THR A 112 -21.66 -13.26 -5.82
C THR A 112 -21.75 -13.29 -4.30
N VAL A 113 -22.76 -12.62 -3.72
CA VAL A 113 -22.98 -12.61 -2.27
C VAL A 113 -23.30 -14.00 -1.74
N ASN A 114 -24.14 -14.76 -2.47
CA ASN A 114 -24.51 -16.13 -2.10
C ASN A 114 -23.33 -17.10 -2.21
N ALA A 115 -22.44 -16.89 -3.19
CA ALA A 115 -21.23 -17.70 -3.38
C ALA A 115 -20.10 -17.35 -2.39
N TYR A 116 -20.23 -16.27 -1.61
CA TYR A 116 -19.18 -15.83 -0.70
C TYR A 116 -18.92 -16.84 0.43
N ASP A 117 -17.68 -17.32 0.53
CA ASP A 117 -17.24 -18.32 1.49
C ASP A 117 -16.42 -17.75 2.65
N GLY A 118 -16.15 -16.44 2.66
CA GLY A 118 -15.21 -15.82 3.60
C GLY A 118 -13.81 -15.61 3.03
N ASN A 119 -13.50 -16.13 1.84
CA ASN A 119 -12.14 -16.10 1.28
C ASN A 119 -12.02 -15.14 0.10
N ILE A 120 -12.95 -15.17 -0.85
CA ILE A 120 -12.85 -14.41 -2.09
C ILE A 120 -13.76 -13.18 -2.05
N ILE A 121 -13.21 -12.01 -2.36
CA ILE A 121 -13.99 -10.80 -2.66
C ILE A 121 -13.88 -10.52 -4.15
N THR A 122 -14.99 -10.07 -4.73
CA THR A 122 -15.09 -9.81 -6.16
C THR A 122 -15.36 -8.32 -6.35
N PHE A 123 -14.58 -7.72 -7.22
CA PHE A 123 -14.73 -6.33 -7.61
C PHE A 123 -15.18 -6.24 -9.06
N LEU A 124 -15.98 -5.22 -9.36
CA LEU A 124 -16.37 -4.87 -10.71
C LEU A 124 -15.21 -4.15 -11.39
N ASN A 125 -14.86 -4.59 -12.60
CA ASN A 125 -13.95 -3.84 -13.44
C ASN A 125 -14.70 -2.61 -14.01
N LEU A 126 -14.32 -1.41 -13.57
CA LEU A 126 -14.96 -0.17 -14.04
C LEU A 126 -14.76 0.07 -15.54
N SER A 127 -13.71 -0.50 -16.14
CA SER A 127 -13.43 -0.38 -17.57
C SER A 127 -14.28 -1.33 -18.42
N ASN A 128 -14.78 -2.42 -17.83
CA ASN A 128 -15.67 -3.38 -18.48
C ASN A 128 -16.58 -4.04 -17.42
N PRO A 129 -17.85 -3.63 -17.31
CA PRO A 129 -18.77 -4.13 -16.29
C PRO A 129 -19.05 -5.64 -16.33
N ASN A 130 -18.71 -6.32 -17.43
CA ASN A 130 -18.83 -7.76 -17.58
C ASN A 130 -17.58 -8.52 -17.10
N ASP A 131 -16.54 -7.80 -16.70
CA ASP A 131 -15.28 -8.35 -16.23
C ASP A 131 -15.15 -8.20 -14.71
N PHE A 132 -14.65 -9.25 -14.06
CA PHE A 132 -14.59 -9.36 -12.61
C PHE A 132 -13.15 -9.56 -12.17
N VAL A 133 -12.76 -8.84 -11.13
CA VAL A 133 -11.47 -9.03 -10.48
C VAL A 133 -11.72 -9.66 -9.13
N THR A 134 -11.26 -10.89 -8.94
CA THR A 134 -11.39 -11.62 -7.69
C THR A 134 -10.10 -11.55 -6.88
N HIS A 135 -10.23 -11.37 -5.57
CA HIS A 135 -9.11 -11.41 -4.65
C HIS A 135 -9.39 -12.31 -3.46
N SER A 136 -8.48 -13.25 -3.26
CA SER A 136 -8.46 -14.12 -2.11
C SER A 136 -7.90 -13.40 -0.87
N LYS A 137 -8.33 -13.87 0.30
CA LYS A 137 -7.76 -13.48 1.59
C LYS A 137 -6.24 -13.74 1.64
N LYS A 138 -5.80 -14.85 1.04
CA LYS A 138 -4.39 -15.24 0.98
C LYS A 138 -3.55 -14.22 0.20
N GLU A 139 -4.00 -13.78 -0.96
CA GLU A 139 -3.28 -12.76 -1.74
C GLU A 139 -3.14 -11.45 -0.95
N LEU A 140 -4.18 -11.06 -0.20
CA LEU A 140 -4.08 -9.91 0.69
C LEU A 140 -3.05 -10.13 1.78
N GLU A 141 -3.06 -11.29 2.45
CA GLU A 141 -2.09 -11.63 3.49
C GLU A 141 -0.64 -11.58 2.96
N GLU A 142 -0.40 -12.08 1.75
CA GLU A 142 0.92 -12.01 1.10
C GLU A 142 1.36 -10.56 0.82
N VAL A 143 0.43 -9.69 0.38
CA VAL A 143 0.71 -8.26 0.19
C VAL A 143 0.98 -7.58 1.54
N MET A 144 0.25 -7.93 2.58
CA MET A 144 0.42 -7.38 3.93
C MET A 144 1.76 -7.79 4.53
N GLU A 145 2.22 -9.01 4.26
CA GLU A 145 3.56 -9.47 4.63
C GLU A 145 4.64 -8.67 3.91
N LYS A 146 4.48 -8.41 2.60
CA LYS A 146 5.39 -7.56 1.83
C LYS A 146 5.45 -6.14 2.40
N ILE A 147 4.31 -5.54 2.73
CA ILE A 147 4.24 -4.20 3.37
C ILE A 147 5.00 -4.21 4.69
N THR A 148 4.76 -5.21 5.53
CA THR A 148 5.42 -5.35 6.84
C THR A 148 6.93 -5.48 6.69
N LYS A 149 7.41 -6.34 5.78
CA LYS A 149 8.83 -6.52 5.48
C LYS A 149 9.49 -5.22 5.03
N LEU A 150 8.89 -4.51 4.05
CA LEU A 150 9.44 -3.24 3.58
C LEU A 150 9.43 -2.16 4.65
N THR A 151 8.36 -2.07 5.45
CA THR A 151 8.27 -1.11 6.55
C THR A 151 9.40 -1.34 7.55
N ASN A 152 9.65 -2.59 7.94
CA ASN A 152 10.74 -2.93 8.86
C ASN A 152 12.11 -2.62 8.27
N LEU A 153 12.33 -2.94 6.99
CA LEU A 153 13.58 -2.63 6.30
C LEU A 153 13.86 -1.12 6.27
N LEU A 154 12.86 -0.31 5.91
CA LEU A 154 13.01 1.14 5.89
C LEU A 154 13.18 1.73 7.29
N ASN A 155 12.47 1.22 8.29
CA ASN A 155 12.65 1.65 9.67
C ASN A 155 14.07 1.39 10.17
N MET A 156 14.66 0.22 9.87
CA MET A 156 16.06 -0.07 10.21
C MET A 156 17.03 0.91 9.52
N LEU A 157 16.80 1.21 8.23
CA LEU A 157 17.59 2.22 7.51
C LEU A 157 17.43 3.63 8.08
N ASN A 158 16.24 4.00 8.54
CA ASN A 158 16.00 5.30 9.17
C ASN A 158 16.69 5.40 10.53
N GLN A 159 16.67 4.33 11.32
CA GLN A 159 17.32 4.29 12.63
C GLN A 159 18.85 4.38 12.54
N SER A 160 19.49 3.72 11.57
CA SER A 160 20.94 3.79 11.39
C SER A 160 21.41 5.20 11.01
N ARG A 161 20.55 6.01 10.39
CA ARG A 161 20.84 7.39 9.99
C ARG A 161 20.66 8.40 11.11
N LYS A 162 19.73 8.18 12.05
CA LYS A 162 19.55 9.06 13.22
C LYS A 162 20.74 9.04 14.19
N GLN A 163 21.65 8.08 14.04
CA GLN A 163 22.85 7.93 14.88
C GLN A 163 24.10 8.57 14.27
N GLN A 164 24.00 9.14 13.06
CA GLN A 164 25.08 9.83 12.34
C GLN A 164 24.87 11.35 12.39
#